data_AF-A0A382RGL6-F1
#
_entry.id   AF-A0A382RGL6-F1
#
_cell.length_a   1.000
_cell.length_b   1.000
_cell.length_c   1.000
_cell.angle_alpha   90.00
_cell.angle_beta   90.00
_cell.angle_gamma   90.00
#
_symmetry.space_group_name_H-M   'P 1'
#
loop_
_entity.id
_entity.type
_entity.pdbx_description
1 polymer ?
#
loop_
_entity_poly.entity_id
_entity_poly.type
_entity_poly.pdbx_seq_one_letter_code
_entity_poly.pdbx_strand_id
1 'polypeptide(L)'
;GPRMKHLRPLCNFAVVLALVASACLAVVAYSPLSIIWFNNVSGLSLALTEFAIPPLRLMVVLPALSVILSLQRSILLTTRRTTSITLASSVEILTIVGLLWTGIHVFDAVGMMSAAAALVIGRFLTNLWLARPCWRANVLA
;
A
#
# COMPACT_ATOMS: atom_id res chain seq x y z
N GLY A 1 -18.15 -1.41 -24.36
CA GLY A 1 -17.26 -1.33 -25.57
C GLY A 1 -16.14 -2.36 -25.48
N PRO A 2 -15.52 -2.84 -26.58
CA PRO A 2 -14.66 -4.04 -26.60
C PRO A 2 -13.40 -4.01 -25.69
N ARG A 3 -13.13 -2.88 -25.01
CA ARG A 3 -12.01 -2.69 -24.06
C ARG A 3 -12.17 -3.42 -22.72
N MET A 4 -13.36 -3.87 -22.33
CA MET A 4 -13.59 -4.52 -21.03
C MET A 4 -13.45 -6.06 -21.03
N LYS A 5 -13.30 -6.71 -22.19
CA LYS A 5 -13.13 -8.17 -22.28
C LYS A 5 -11.85 -8.68 -21.60
N HIS A 6 -10.82 -7.85 -21.44
CA HIS A 6 -9.54 -8.22 -20.83
C HIS A 6 -9.42 -7.88 -19.34
N LEU A 7 -10.48 -7.36 -18.69
CA LEU A 7 -10.42 -7.04 -17.26
C LEU A 7 -10.23 -8.27 -16.37
N ARG A 8 -10.84 -9.40 -16.73
CA ARG A 8 -10.69 -10.66 -15.96
C ARG A 8 -9.25 -11.18 -15.97
N PRO A 9 -8.58 -11.32 -17.14
CA PRO A 9 -7.15 -11.64 -17.18
C PRO A 9 -6.29 -10.65 -16.38
N LEU A 10 -6.60 -9.36 -16.46
CA LEU A 10 -5.85 -8.32 -15.76
C LEU A 10 -6.01 -8.42 -14.24
N CYS A 11 -7.22 -8.68 -13.74
CA CYS A 11 -7.47 -8.94 -12.32
C CYS A 11 -6.73 -10.18 -11.84
N ASN A 12 -6.74 -11.28 -12.61
CA ASN A 12 -6.02 -12.49 -12.26
C ASN A 12 -4.51 -12.26 -12.18
N PHE A 13 -3.94 -11.56 -13.17
CA PHE A 13 -2.54 -11.15 -13.15
C PHE A 13 -2.22 -10.26 -11.95
N ALA A 14 -3.09 -9.28 -11.66
CA ALA A 14 -2.92 -8.39 -10.51
C ALA A 14 -2.98 -9.14 -9.17
N VAL A 15 -3.85 -10.14 -9.01
CA VAL A 15 -3.89 -10.98 -7.80
C VAL A 15 -2.61 -11.79 -7.64
N VAL A 16 -2.13 -12.43 -8.71
CA VAL A 16 -0.86 -13.17 -8.67
C VAL A 16 0.29 -12.23 -8.33
N LEU A 17 0.36 -11.06 -8.98
CA LEU A 17 1.39 -10.06 -8.71
C LEU A 17 1.34 -9.54 -7.27
N ALA A 18 0.14 -9.26 -6.75
CA ALA A 18 -0.07 -8.82 -5.37
C ALA A 18 0.42 -9.88 -4.37
N LEU A 19 0.05 -11.14 -4.59
CA LEU A 19 0.48 -12.25 -3.74
C LEU A 19 1.99 -12.48 -3.82
N VAL A 20 2.56 -12.52 -5.02
CA VAL A 20 4.01 -12.73 -5.21
C VAL A 20 4.83 -11.58 -4.63
N ALA A 21 4.42 -10.33 -4.86
CA ALA A 21 5.14 -9.16 -4.34
C ALA A 21 5.07 -9.10 -2.80
N SER A 22 3.89 -9.35 -2.22
CA SER A 22 3.73 -9.41 -0.77
C SER A 22 4.45 -10.60 -0.16
N ALA A 23 4.40 -11.77 -0.78
CA ALA A 23 5.13 -12.97 -0.33
C ALA A 23 6.64 -12.78 -0.40
N CYS A 24 7.16 -12.17 -1.47
CA CYS A 24 8.59 -11.84 -1.58
C CYS A 24 9.03 -10.91 -0.44
N LEU A 25 8.26 -9.85 -0.18
CA LEU A 25 8.54 -8.95 0.94
C LEU A 25 8.39 -9.65 2.30
N ALA A 26 7.42 -10.56 2.45
CA ALA A 26 7.24 -11.36 3.66
C ALA A 26 8.47 -12.25 3.90
N VAL A 27 8.94 -12.96 2.87
CA VAL A 27 10.13 -13.80 2.98
C VAL A 27 11.33 -12.97 3.42
N VAL A 28 11.54 -11.77 2.87
CA VAL A 28 12.62 -10.87 3.32
C VAL A 28 12.39 -10.41 4.78
N ALA A 29 11.18 -10.01 5.14
CA ALA A 29 10.85 -9.47 6.47
C ALA A 29 10.88 -10.50 7.60
N TYR A 30 10.62 -11.77 7.31
CA TYR A 30 10.62 -12.87 8.28
C TYR A 30 11.89 -13.72 8.23
N SER A 31 12.77 -13.51 7.25
CA SER A 31 14.08 -14.17 7.17
C SER A 31 15.20 -13.31 7.80
N PRO A 32 16.37 -13.91 8.09
CA PRO A 32 17.54 -13.16 8.56
C PRO A 32 18.08 -12.16 7.52
N LEU A 33 17.58 -12.17 6.27
CA LEU A 33 17.91 -11.12 5.30
C LEU A 33 17.51 -9.74 5.79
N SER A 34 16.44 -9.60 6.56
CA SER A 34 16.05 -8.32 7.16
C SER A 34 17.18 -7.74 8.02
N ILE A 35 17.82 -8.58 8.84
CA ILE A 35 18.94 -8.18 9.71
C ILE A 35 20.18 -7.85 8.86
N ILE A 36 20.53 -8.69 7.87
CA ILE A 36 21.68 -8.43 6.98
C ILE A 36 21.49 -7.11 6.23
N TRP A 37 20.28 -6.83 5.73
CA TRP A 37 20.00 -5.61 5.01
C TRP A 37 20.06 -4.36 5.90
N PHE A 38 19.43 -4.41 7.07
CA PHE A 38 19.39 -3.26 7.97
C PHE A 38 20.73 -3.02 8.67
N ASN A 39 21.38 -4.05 9.16
CA ASN A 39 22.63 -3.92 9.90
C ASN A 39 23.84 -3.76 8.97
N ASN A 40 24.02 -4.64 7.98
CA ASN A 40 25.25 -4.68 7.18
C ASN A 40 25.19 -3.73 5.98
N VAL A 41 24.05 -3.66 5.28
CA VAL A 41 23.92 -2.84 4.06
C VAL A 41 23.52 -1.41 4.39
N SER A 42 22.51 -1.24 5.24
CA SER A 42 22.00 0.08 5.66
C SER A 42 22.81 0.68 6.80
N GLY A 43 23.73 -0.08 7.41
CA GLY A 43 24.62 0.39 8.47
C GLY A 43 23.95 0.72 9.79
N LEU A 44 22.74 0.20 10.05
CA LEU A 44 22.02 0.46 11.29
C LEU A 44 22.68 -0.27 12.47
N SER A 45 22.70 0.38 13.63
CA SER A 45 23.09 -0.31 14.87
C SER A 45 22.14 -1.47 15.15
N LEU A 46 22.58 -2.44 15.97
CA LEU A 46 21.76 -3.62 16.28
C LEU A 46 20.43 -3.23 16.93
N ALA A 47 20.46 -2.24 17.84
CA ALA A 47 19.27 -1.68 18.48
C ALA A 47 18.28 -1.06 17.48
N LEU A 48 18.77 -0.32 16.47
CA LEU A 48 17.90 0.26 15.43
C LEU A 48 17.39 -0.81 14.46
N THR A 49 18.18 -1.86 14.20
CA THR A 49 17.79 -2.97 13.34
C THR A 49 16.62 -3.74 13.96
N GLU A 50 16.72 -4.10 15.24
CA GLU A 50 15.62 -4.73 15.98
C GLU A 50 14.38 -3.83 16.03
N PHE A 51 14.59 -2.51 16.10
CA PHE A 51 13.52 -1.52 16.08
C PHE A 51 12.81 -1.41 14.71
N ALA A 52 13.53 -1.60 13.60
CA ALA A 52 13.00 -1.47 12.23
C ALA A 52 12.28 -2.72 11.71
N ILE A 53 12.49 -3.89 12.33
CA ILE A 53 11.88 -5.15 11.89
C ILE A 53 10.35 -5.18 12.09
N PRO A 54 9.78 -4.80 13.24
CA PRO A 54 8.33 -4.76 13.42
C PRO A 54 7.57 -3.89 12.40
N PRO A 55 7.97 -2.63 12.10
CA PRO A 55 7.28 -1.85 11.08
C PRO A 55 7.46 -2.44 9.67
N LEU A 56 8.61 -3.05 9.35
CA LEU A 56 8.79 -3.75 8.09
C LEU A 56 7.76 -4.88 7.91
N ARG A 57 7.52 -5.68 8.95
CA ARG A 57 6.51 -6.76 8.93
C ARG A 57 5.11 -6.22 8.70
N LEU A 58 4.77 -5.08 9.30
CA LEU A 58 3.48 -4.41 9.07
C LEU A 58 3.33 -3.97 7.60
N MET A 59 4.42 -3.50 6.99
CA MET A 59 4.44 -3.02 5.60
C MET A 59 4.36 -4.14 4.55
N VAL A 60 4.46 -5.42 4.93
CA VAL A 60 4.38 -6.57 4.01
C VAL A 60 3.09 -6.58 3.18
N VAL A 61 2.00 -5.99 3.69
CA VAL A 61 0.72 -5.88 2.98
C VAL A 61 0.70 -4.75 1.93
N LEU A 62 1.61 -3.79 2.00
CA LEU A 62 1.63 -2.62 1.11
C LEU A 62 1.78 -2.97 -0.38
N PRO A 63 2.66 -3.90 -0.79
CA PRO A 63 2.76 -4.30 -2.19
C PRO A 63 1.44 -4.81 -2.76
N ALA A 64 0.70 -5.62 -2.00
CA ALA A 64 -0.60 -6.13 -2.43
C ALA A 64 -1.61 -4.98 -2.61
N LEU A 65 -1.69 -4.07 -1.64
CA LEU A 65 -2.57 -2.90 -1.72
C LEU A 65 -2.17 -1.94 -2.85
N SER A 66 -0.89 -1.81 -3.16
CA SER A 66 -0.39 -0.98 -4.27
C SER A 66 -0.76 -1.55 -5.63
N VAL A 67 -0.76 -2.88 -5.79
CA VAL A 67 -1.19 -3.53 -7.03
C VAL A 67 -2.70 -3.33 -7.24
N ILE A 68 -3.52 -3.50 -6.19
CA ILE A 68 -4.98 -3.26 -6.25
C ILE A 68 -5.26 -1.79 -6.61
N LEU A 69 -4.57 -0.85 -5.96
CA LEU A 69 -4.69 0.58 -6.25
C LEU A 69 -4.32 0.91 -7.70
N SER A 70 -3.26 0.30 -8.21
CA SER A 70 -2.81 0.49 -9.60
C SER A 70 -3.86 -0.01 -10.60
N LEU A 71 -4.49 -1.15 -10.31
CA LEU A 71 -5.60 -1.68 -11.11
C LEU A 71 -6.81 -0.74 -11.08
N GLN A 72 -7.23 -0.29 -9.90
CA GLN A 72 -8.34 0.65 -9.74
C GLN A 72 -8.10 1.95 -10.52
N ARG A 73 -6.90 2.51 -10.42
CA ARG A 73 -6.50 3.71 -11.18
C ARG A 73 -6.53 3.46 -12.69
N SER A 74 -6.01 2.32 -13.16
CA SER A 74 -6.06 1.94 -14.58
C SER A 74 -7.51 1.92 -15.12
N ILE A 75 -8.44 1.31 -14.38
CA ILE A 75 -9.87 1.25 -14.75
C ILE A 75 -10.47 2.67 -14.83
N LEU A 76 -10.19 3.53 -13.85
CA LEU A 76 -10.71 4.90 -13.84
C LEU A 76 -10.09 5.80 -14.93
N LEU A 77 -8.83 5.56 -15.29
CA LEU A 77 -8.17 6.23 -16.42
C LEU A 77 -8.84 5.86 -17.74
N THR A 78 -9.20 4.59 -17.96
CA THR A 78 -9.91 4.18 -19.19
C THR A 78 -11.29 4.82 -19.34
N THR A 79 -11.94 5.18 -18.24
CA THR A 79 -13.25 5.87 -18.21
C THR A 79 -13.14 7.39 -18.15
N ARG A 80 -11.92 7.95 -18.31
CA ARG A 80 -11.60 9.40 -18.25
C ARG A 80 -12.07 10.10 -16.98
N ARG A 81 -12.22 9.38 -15.87
CA ARG A 81 -12.63 9.92 -14.55
C ARG A 81 -11.42 10.21 -13.68
N THR A 82 -10.61 11.20 -14.07
CA THR A 82 -9.37 11.56 -13.37
C THR A 82 -9.60 12.24 -12.02
N THR A 83 -10.73 12.94 -11.85
CA THR A 83 -11.08 13.63 -10.60
C THR A 83 -11.19 12.66 -9.41
N SER A 84 -11.73 11.45 -9.62
CA SER A 84 -11.79 10.42 -8.59
C SER A 84 -10.41 9.90 -8.18
N ILE A 85 -9.45 9.88 -9.10
CA ILE A 85 -8.07 9.46 -8.81
C ILE A 85 -7.37 10.52 -7.95
N THR A 86 -7.51 11.80 -8.32
CA THR A 86 -6.91 12.91 -7.56
C THR A 86 -7.49 12.99 -6.16
N LEU A 87 -8.82 12.92 -6.03
CA LEU A 87 -9.48 12.90 -4.73
C LEU A 87 -8.93 11.78 -3.86
N ALA A 88 -8.86 10.55 -4.38
CA ALA A 88 -8.35 9.40 -3.64
C ALA A 88 -6.91 9.59 -3.13
N SER A 89 -6.02 10.13 -3.96
CA SER A 89 -4.66 10.48 -3.53
C SER A 89 -4.65 11.56 -2.46
N SER A 90 -5.54 12.56 -2.53
CA SER A 90 -5.66 13.57 -1.48
C SER A 90 -6.10 12.97 -0.14
N VAL A 91 -7.05 12.03 -0.14
CA VAL A 91 -7.45 11.33 1.09
C VAL A 91 -6.32 10.46 1.63
N GLU A 92 -5.55 9.80 0.77
CA GLU A 92 -4.34 9.07 1.19
C GLU A 92 -3.39 9.98 1.96
N ILE A 93 -3.04 11.12 1.36
CA ILE A 93 -2.11 12.09 1.93
C ILE A 93 -2.66 12.66 3.24
N LEU A 94 -3.92 13.10 3.26
CA LEU A 94 -4.55 13.66 4.46
C LEU A 94 -4.61 12.63 5.60
N THR A 95 -4.87 11.36 5.27
CA THR A 95 -4.89 10.28 6.26
C THR A 95 -3.49 10.05 6.82
N ILE A 96 -2.46 10.01 5.96
CA ILE A 96 -1.06 9.85 6.41
C ILE A 96 -0.64 11.02 7.29
N VAL A 97 -0.92 12.26 6.87
CA VAL A 97 -0.59 13.47 7.63
C VAL A 97 -1.32 13.48 8.97
N GLY A 98 -2.62 13.19 9.00
CA GLY A 98 -3.40 13.15 10.23
C GLY A 98 -2.94 12.06 11.20
N LEU A 99 -2.62 10.87 10.70
CA LEU A 99 -2.10 9.76 11.52
C LEU A 99 -0.67 10.03 12.01
N LEU A 100 0.17 10.67 11.22
CA LEU A 100 1.50 11.09 11.68
C LEU A 100 1.39 12.18 12.76
N TRP A 101 0.56 13.20 12.53
CA TRP A 101 0.34 14.27 13.51
C TRP A 101 -0.15 13.71 14.85
N THR A 102 -1.18 12.87 14.81
CA THR A 102 -1.72 12.24 16.02
C THR A 102 -0.75 11.25 16.65
N GLY A 103 -0.05 10.44 15.85
CA GLY A 103 0.93 9.47 16.33
C GLY A 103 2.13 10.11 17.02
N ILE A 104 2.59 11.27 16.54
CA ILE A 104 3.72 12.00 17.13
C ILE A 104 3.28 12.74 18.40
N HIS A 105 2.15 13.45 18.36
CA HIS A 105 1.74 14.31 19.48
C HIS A 105 1.03 13.58 20.62
N VAL A 106 0.37 12.44 20.36
CA VAL A 106 -0.47 11.76 21.37
C VAL A 106 0.23 10.57 22.01
N PHE A 107 1.04 9.82 21.26
CA PHE A 107 1.53 8.52 21.72
C PHE A 107 2.99 8.50 22.17
N ASP A 108 3.77 9.56 21.94
CA ASP A 108 5.24 9.57 22.08
C ASP A 108 5.91 8.34 21.42
N ALA A 109 5.17 7.71 20.51
CA ALA A 109 5.49 6.43 19.92
C ALA A 109 6.49 6.70 18.83
N VAL A 110 7.63 6.00 18.92
CA VAL A 110 8.73 6.08 17.98
C VAL A 110 8.19 6.16 16.55
N GLY A 111 8.43 7.30 15.91
CA GLY A 111 7.71 7.74 14.70
C GLY A 111 7.69 6.73 13.55
N MET A 112 8.60 5.76 13.56
CA MET A 112 8.64 4.65 12.61
C MET A 112 7.40 3.74 12.64
N MET A 113 6.90 3.36 13.82
CA MET A 113 5.69 2.51 13.91
C MET A 113 4.44 3.28 13.51
N SER A 114 4.34 4.54 13.93
CA SER A 114 3.26 5.45 13.54
C SER A 114 3.28 5.69 12.03
N ALA A 115 4.44 5.87 11.41
CA ALA A 115 4.58 6.00 9.96
C ALA A 115 4.17 4.73 9.22
N ALA A 116 4.57 3.55 9.70
CA ALA A 116 4.17 2.29 9.10
C ALA A 116 2.66 2.07 9.15
N ALA A 117 2.04 2.33 10.31
CA ALA A 117 0.59 2.25 10.47
C ALA A 117 -0.12 3.28 9.58
N ALA A 118 0.35 4.52 9.55
CA ALA A 118 -0.20 5.59 8.71
C ALA A 118 -0.20 5.22 7.23
N LEU A 119 0.89 4.62 6.74
CA LEU A 119 1.00 4.17 5.36
C LEU A 119 0.06 3.01 5.06
N VAL A 120 -0.03 2.01 5.93
CA VAL A 120 -0.92 0.85 5.73
C VAL A 120 -2.39 1.27 5.76
N ILE A 121 -2.77 2.06 6.77
CA ILE A 121 -4.14 2.55 6.95
C ILE A 121 -4.51 3.49 5.80
N GLY A 122 -3.66 4.46 5.47
CA GLY A 122 -3.89 5.38 4.35
C GLY A 122 -4.08 4.62 3.03
N ARG A 123 -3.22 3.63 2.75
CA ARG A 123 -3.34 2.80 1.55
C ARG A 123 -4.63 1.98 1.54
N PHE A 124 -5.04 1.43 2.68
CA PHE A 124 -6.26 0.64 2.81
C PHE A 124 -7.51 1.50 2.59
N LEU A 125 -7.60 2.68 3.23
CA LEU A 125 -8.71 3.62 3.05
C LEU A 125 -8.83 4.07 1.59
N THR A 126 -7.71 4.39 0.95
CA THR A 126 -7.69 4.81 -0.46
C THR A 126 -8.21 3.71 -1.38
N ASN A 127 -7.79 2.46 -1.17
CA ASN A 127 -8.31 1.31 -1.91
C ASN A 127 -9.82 1.12 -1.70
N LEU A 128 -10.30 1.27 -0.46
CA LEU A 128 -11.71 1.14 -0.13
C LEU A 128 -12.54 2.26 -0.76
N TRP A 129 -12.02 3.49 -0.77
CA TRP A 129 -12.71 4.62 -1.36
C TRP A 129 -12.80 4.53 -2.88
N LEU A 130 -11.73 4.08 -3.54
CA LEU A 130 -11.68 3.83 -4.98
C LEU A 130 -12.47 2.58 -5.42
N ALA A 131 -12.72 1.63 -4.52
CA ALA A 131 -13.55 0.46 -4.81
C ALA A 131 -14.97 0.85 -5.25
N ARG A 132 -15.56 1.89 -4.64
CA ARG A 132 -16.91 2.39 -4.98
C ARG A 132 -16.99 2.98 -6.41
N PRO A 133 -16.14 3.95 -6.82
CA PRO A 133 -16.09 4.44 -8.20
C PRO A 133 -15.76 3.34 -9.21
N CYS A 134 -14.86 2.42 -8.86
CA CYS A 134 -14.45 1.32 -9.74
C CYS A 134 -15.62 0.35 -10.01
N TRP A 135 -16.39 -0.01 -8.98
CA TRP A 135 -17.60 -0.84 -9.14
C TRP A 135 -18.62 -0.16 -10.06
N ARG A 136 -18.89 1.13 -9.85
CA ARG A 136 -19.80 1.90 -10.71
C ARG A 136 -19.33 1.97 -12.16
N ALA A 137 -18.02 2.13 -12.39
CA ALA A 137 -17.44 2.17 -13.72
C ALA A 137 -17.55 0.81 -14.44
N ASN A 138 -17.42 -0.29 -13.71
CA ASN A 138 -17.53 -1.65 -14.26
C ASN A 138 -18.99 -2.06 -14.55
N VAL A 139 -19.96 -1.57 -13.75
CA VAL A 139 -21.40 -1.81 -14.00
C VAL A 139 -21.91 -1.06 -15.23
N LEU A 140 -21.29 0.07 -15.59
CA LEU A 140 -21.72 0.94 -16.69
C LEU A 140 -21.13 0.59 -18.06
N ALA A 141 -20.35 -0.48 -18.20
CA ALA A 141 -19.48 -0.71 -19.36
C ALA A 141 -19.61 -2.08 -20.02
#